data_AF-A0A9W6SCE5-F1
#
_entry.id   AF-A0A9W6SCE5-F1
#
_cell.length_a   1.000
_cell.length_b   1.000
_cell.length_c   1.000
_cell.angle_alpha   90.00
_cell.angle_beta   90.00
_cell.angle_gamma   90.00
#
_symmetry.space_group_name_H-M   'P 1'
#
loop_
_entity.id
_entity.type
_entity.pdbx_description
1 polymer ?
#
loop_
_entity_poly.entity_id
_entity_poly.type
_entity_poly.pdbx_seq_one_letter_code
_entity_poly.pdbx_strand_id
1 'polypeptide(L)'
;MGIFRRKSDGVPAIAYVIAADRPVRYGGKAPLELRLAVRAPGREPFLADHREVVARARWPWSGTLLPVLVDADRPVLAGIRWREVAGFDQSAVPEFQAMAERLTGGGPRDSEPEDTVPPEYRRESRDTVAELERLAALHMVGSLTDAEFEAAKRRVLDLD
;
A
#
# COMPACT_ATOMS: atom_id res chain seq x y z
N MET A 1 0.75 -36.04 -13.22
CA MET A 1 1.88 -35.26 -13.78
C MET A 1 2.05 -33.99 -12.96
N GLY A 2 3.06 -33.92 -12.09
CA GLY A 2 3.36 -32.71 -11.31
C GLY A 2 4.28 -31.80 -12.11
N ILE A 3 3.79 -30.62 -12.47
CA ILE A 3 4.57 -29.62 -13.22
C ILE A 3 5.52 -28.93 -12.24
N PHE A 4 6.70 -29.51 -12.04
CA PHE A 4 7.83 -28.79 -11.49
C PHE A 4 8.27 -27.75 -12.54
N ARG A 5 7.90 -26.47 -12.35
CA ARG A 5 8.46 -25.40 -13.18
C ARG A 5 9.96 -25.35 -12.92
N ARG A 6 10.71 -25.82 -13.92
CA ARG A 6 12.16 -25.76 -14.08
C ARG A 6 12.63 -24.34 -13.76
N LYS A 7 13.74 -24.20 -13.01
CA LYS A 7 14.52 -22.97 -12.85
C LYS A 7 14.56 -22.23 -14.19
N SER A 8 13.82 -21.14 -14.31
CA SER A 8 13.76 -20.36 -15.54
C SER A 8 15.14 -19.76 -15.80
N ASP A 9 15.61 -19.84 -17.04
CA ASP A 9 16.77 -19.13 -17.60
C ASP A 9 16.50 -17.60 -17.65
N GLY A 10 16.10 -17.04 -16.52
CA GLY A 10 15.72 -15.64 -16.40
C GLY A 10 16.95 -14.74 -16.42
N VAL A 11 16.79 -13.55 -16.99
CA VAL A 11 17.81 -12.51 -16.96
C VAL A 11 17.92 -11.98 -15.52
N PRO A 12 19.13 -11.99 -14.93
CA PRO A 12 19.37 -11.37 -13.63
C PRO A 12 19.01 -9.89 -13.66
N ALA A 13 18.21 -9.47 -12.69
CA ALA A 13 17.72 -8.11 -12.57
C ALA A 13 17.61 -7.72 -11.10
N ILE A 14 17.32 -6.43 -10.87
CA ILE A 14 17.17 -5.86 -9.52
C ILE A 14 15.77 -5.28 -9.44
N ALA A 15 15.08 -5.55 -8.33
CA ALA A 15 13.77 -5.00 -8.04
C ALA A 15 13.82 -4.13 -6.79
N TYR A 16 13.15 -3.00 -6.83
CA TYR A 16 12.87 -2.16 -5.67
C TYR A 16 11.47 -2.44 -5.14
N VAL A 17 11.37 -2.68 -3.83
CA VAL A 17 10.10 -2.94 -3.16
C VAL A 17 9.34 -1.64 -2.96
N ILE A 18 8.30 -1.42 -3.76
CA ILE A 18 7.40 -0.28 -3.60
C ILE A 18 6.46 -0.53 -2.41
N ALA A 19 5.83 -1.70 -2.38
CA ALA A 19 4.91 -2.10 -1.32
C ALA A 19 5.08 -3.58 -0.99
N ALA A 20 4.89 -3.90 0.28
CA ALA A 20 4.87 -5.26 0.80
C ALA A 20 3.81 -5.38 1.89
N ASP A 21 3.01 -6.44 1.83
CA ASP A 21 1.99 -6.71 2.84
C ASP A 21 2.61 -7.06 4.20
N ARG A 22 1.86 -6.82 5.27
CA ARG A 22 2.26 -7.23 6.63
C ARG A 22 2.06 -8.74 6.82
N PRO A 23 2.94 -9.43 7.55
CA PRO A 23 2.76 -10.85 7.83
C PRO A 23 1.50 -11.08 8.69
N VAL A 24 0.54 -11.82 8.14
CA VAL A 24 -0.81 -12.04 8.74
C VAL A 24 -0.79 -12.98 9.96
N ARG A 25 0.29 -13.75 10.19
CA ARG A 25 0.42 -14.70 11.32
C ARG A 25 1.79 -14.65 11.99
N TYR A 26 1.83 -14.98 13.29
CA TYR A 26 3.06 -15.19 14.03
C TYR A 26 3.56 -16.62 13.82
N GLY A 27 4.81 -16.77 13.36
CA GLY A 27 5.47 -18.06 13.10
C GLY A 27 5.21 -18.66 11.71
N GLY A 28 6.21 -19.32 11.14
CA GLY A 28 6.08 -20.11 9.91
C GLY A 28 6.23 -19.34 8.58
N LYS A 29 5.67 -19.93 7.52
CA LYS A 29 5.59 -19.34 6.17
C LYS A 29 4.21 -18.73 5.96
N ALA A 30 4.15 -17.57 5.31
CA ALA A 30 2.89 -16.91 4.97
C ALA A 30 2.93 -16.37 3.53
N PRO A 31 1.76 -16.18 2.89
CA PRO A 31 1.69 -15.55 1.60
C PRO A 31 2.15 -14.09 1.73
N LEU A 32 3.12 -13.73 0.90
CA LEU A 32 3.65 -12.40 0.72
C LEU A 32 3.15 -11.88 -0.63
N GLU A 33 2.62 -10.66 -0.62
CA GLU A 33 2.28 -9.90 -1.81
C GLU A 33 3.20 -8.67 -1.88
N LEU A 34 3.78 -8.47 -3.05
CA LEU A 34 4.74 -7.40 -3.33
C LEU A 34 4.32 -6.65 -4.58
N ARG A 35 4.56 -5.34 -4.54
CA ARG A 35 4.63 -4.51 -5.73
C ARG A 35 6.06 -4.02 -5.91
N LEU A 36 6.60 -4.26 -7.10
CA LEU A 36 8.02 -4.11 -7.40
C LEU A 36 8.22 -3.19 -8.60
N ALA A 37 9.23 -2.32 -8.53
CA ALA A 37 9.81 -1.65 -9.69
C ALA A 37 11.06 -2.42 -10.12
N VAL A 38 11.03 -3.02 -11.30
CA VAL A 38 12.07 -3.94 -11.78
C VAL A 38 12.91 -3.27 -12.85
N ARG A 39 14.24 -3.35 -12.71
CA ARG A 39 15.22 -2.94 -13.71
C ARG A 39 16.09 -4.11 -14.12
N ALA A 40 16.03 -4.46 -15.41
CA ALA A 40 16.88 -5.48 -16.03
C ALA A 40 17.85 -4.82 -17.01
N PRO A 41 19.11 -5.30 -17.13
CA PRO A 41 20.06 -4.76 -18.09
C PRO A 41 19.52 -4.78 -19.52
N GLY A 42 19.63 -3.64 -20.22
CA GLY A 42 19.18 -3.50 -21.61
C GLY A 42 17.66 -3.50 -21.81
N ARG A 43 16.87 -3.29 -20.75
CA ARG A 43 15.40 -3.21 -20.82
C ARG A 43 14.87 -1.97 -20.13
N GLU A 44 13.72 -1.51 -20.63
CA GLU A 44 12.93 -0.49 -19.94
C GLU A 44 12.47 -1.00 -18.58
N PRO A 45 12.58 -0.18 -17.52
CA PRO A 45 12.03 -0.51 -16.21
C PRO A 45 10.50 -0.71 -16.26
N PHE A 46 10.01 -1.64 -15.46
CA PHE A 46 8.58 -1.96 -15.42
C PHE A 46 8.09 -2.27 -14.01
N LEU A 47 6.77 -2.17 -13.81
CA LEU A 47 6.10 -2.56 -12.57
C LEU A 47 5.70 -4.04 -12.62
N ALA A 48 5.89 -4.75 -11.53
CA ALA A 48 5.48 -6.13 -11.37
C ALA A 48 4.82 -6.36 -10.01
N ASP A 49 3.66 -7.01 -10.03
CA ASP A 49 3.07 -7.60 -8.83
C ASP A 49 3.59 -9.03 -8.68
N HIS A 50 3.93 -9.42 -7.45
CA HIS A 50 4.48 -10.73 -7.14
C HIS A 50 3.83 -11.31 -5.89
N ARG A 51 3.50 -12.59 -5.94
CA ARG A 51 2.94 -13.33 -4.82
C ARG A 51 3.70 -14.62 -4.59
N GLU A 52 4.16 -14.84 -3.37
CA GLU A 52 4.92 -16.04 -3.01
C GLU A 52 4.76 -16.39 -1.53
N VAL A 53 4.93 -17.67 -1.18
CA VAL A 53 4.93 -18.11 0.22
C VAL A 53 6.36 -18.08 0.76
N VAL A 54 6.63 -17.16 1.68
CA VAL A 54 7.99 -16.97 2.25
C VAL A 54 8.01 -17.11 3.77
N ALA A 55 9.19 -17.43 4.32
CA ALA A 55 9.40 -17.41 5.76
C ALA A 55 9.47 -15.97 6.26
N ARG A 56 8.90 -15.69 7.44
CA ARG A 56 8.92 -14.35 8.05
C ARG A 56 10.34 -13.77 8.22
N ALA A 57 11.33 -14.61 8.48
CA ALA A 57 12.73 -14.19 8.59
C ALA A 57 13.31 -13.62 7.27
N ARG A 58 12.63 -13.81 6.14
CA ARG A 58 13.01 -13.29 4.82
C ARG A 58 12.00 -12.28 4.27
N TRP A 59 11.08 -11.82 5.11
CA TRP A 59 10.08 -10.84 4.70
C TRP A 59 10.79 -9.51 4.38
N PRO A 60 10.67 -8.99 3.15
CA PRO A 60 11.33 -7.74 2.79
C PRO A 60 10.53 -6.55 3.33
N TRP A 61 11.22 -5.42 3.50
CA TRP A 61 10.58 -4.14 3.80
C TRP A 61 10.38 -3.35 2.51
N SER A 62 9.36 -2.49 2.48
CA SER A 62 9.29 -1.44 1.46
C SER A 62 10.56 -0.59 1.50
N GLY A 63 11.06 -0.20 0.33
CA GLY A 63 12.32 0.54 0.20
C GLY A 63 13.56 -0.33 0.05
N THR A 64 13.44 -1.65 0.05
CA THR A 64 14.59 -2.56 -0.11
C THR A 64 14.79 -2.99 -1.56
N LEU A 65 16.03 -3.32 -1.91
CA LEU A 65 16.39 -3.96 -3.18
C LEU A 65 16.42 -5.48 -3.04
N LEU A 66 15.81 -6.15 -4.02
CA LEU A 66 15.77 -7.60 -4.13
C LEU A 66 16.45 -8.05 -5.43
N PRO A 67 17.35 -9.04 -5.37
CA PRO A 67 17.82 -9.73 -6.57
C PRO A 67 16.67 -10.57 -7.14
N VAL A 68 16.36 -10.35 -8.41
CA VAL A 68 15.25 -11.03 -9.10
C VAL A 68 15.69 -11.63 -10.43
N LEU A 69 14.82 -12.46 -10.98
CA LEU A 69 14.91 -12.99 -12.32
C LEU A 69 13.74 -12.45 -13.13
N VAL A 70 14.02 -11.97 -14.34
CA VAL A 70 13.03 -11.54 -15.33
C VAL A 70 13.01 -12.55 -16.47
N ASP A 71 11.84 -12.84 -17.02
CA ASP A 71 11.69 -13.71 -18.18
C ASP A 71 12.49 -13.16 -19.40
N ALA A 72 13.21 -14.02 -20.10
CA ALA A 72 14.09 -13.61 -21.20
C ALA A 72 13.31 -13.15 -22.45
N ASP A 73 12.06 -13.56 -22.60
CA ASP A 73 11.23 -13.20 -23.76
C ASP A 73 10.21 -12.11 -23.42
N ARG A 74 9.86 -11.96 -22.14
CA ARG A 74 8.83 -11.02 -21.68
C ARG A 74 9.29 -10.16 -20.49
N PRO A 75 8.84 -8.89 -20.37
CA PRO A 75 9.11 -8.06 -19.21
C PRO A 75 8.21 -8.46 -18.03
N VAL A 76 8.35 -9.71 -17.57
CA VAL A 76 7.61 -10.24 -16.42
C VAL A 76 8.58 -10.83 -15.42
N LEU A 77 8.23 -10.71 -14.14
CA LEU A 77 9.02 -11.27 -13.06
C LEU A 77 8.93 -12.81 -13.11
N ALA A 78 10.07 -13.47 -13.24
CA ALA A 78 10.18 -14.92 -13.21
C ALA A 78 10.36 -15.46 -11.78
N GLY A 79 10.95 -14.68 -10.88
CA GLY A 79 11.05 -15.01 -9.45
C GLY A 79 12.05 -14.16 -8.67
N ILE A 80 12.09 -14.34 -7.35
CA ILE A 80 12.99 -13.63 -6.42
C ILE A 80 14.09 -14.57 -5.93
N ARG A 81 15.35 -14.09 -5.93
CA ARG A 81 16.51 -14.85 -5.46
C ARG A 81 16.69 -14.71 -3.95
N TRP A 82 15.76 -15.29 -3.19
CA TRP A 82 15.70 -15.19 -1.71
C TRP A 82 16.97 -15.58 -0.95
N ARG A 83 17.86 -16.39 -1.55
CA ARG A 83 19.15 -16.77 -0.95
C ARG A 83 20.17 -15.64 -0.95
N GLU A 84 20.01 -14.66 -1.83
CA GLU A 84 20.97 -13.57 -2.03
C GLU A 84 20.53 -12.26 -1.40
N VAL A 85 19.25 -12.14 -1.05
CA VAL A 85 18.65 -10.95 -0.42
C VAL A 85 19.45 -10.48 0.80
N ALA A 86 19.86 -11.39 1.69
CA ALA A 86 20.54 -11.04 2.94
C ALA A 86 21.95 -10.43 2.74
N GLY A 87 22.56 -10.64 1.57
CA GLY A 87 23.88 -10.09 1.23
C GLY A 87 23.84 -9.10 0.07
N PHE A 88 22.64 -8.65 -0.32
CA PHE A 88 22.47 -7.80 -1.48
C PHE A 88 22.80 -6.34 -1.15
N ASP A 89 23.58 -5.71 -2.02
CA ASP A 89 23.96 -4.30 -1.86
C ASP A 89 22.75 -3.37 -1.99
N GLN A 90 22.56 -2.52 -0.98
CA GLN A 90 21.48 -1.55 -0.88
C GLN A 90 21.94 -0.12 -1.25
N SER A 91 23.20 0.07 -1.64
CA SER A 91 23.76 1.40 -1.97
C SER A 91 23.00 2.10 -3.11
N ALA A 92 22.42 1.34 -4.03
CA ALA A 92 21.66 1.84 -5.17
C ALA A 92 20.20 2.19 -4.86
N VAL A 93 19.74 2.07 -3.61
CA VAL A 93 18.35 2.37 -3.21
C VAL A 93 17.87 3.75 -3.69
N PRO A 94 18.63 4.86 -3.55
CA PRO A 94 18.15 6.19 -3.97
C PRO A 94 17.84 6.27 -5.47
N GLU A 95 18.66 5.64 -6.31
CA GLU A 95 18.46 5.61 -7.77
C GLU A 95 17.20 4.83 -8.13
N PHE A 96 17.02 3.66 -7.51
CA PHE A 96 15.87 2.80 -7.72
C PHE A 96 14.57 3.40 -7.17
N GLN A 97 14.64 4.15 -6.06
CA GLN A 97 13.51 4.89 -5.54
C GLN A 97 13.05 5.95 -6.55
N ALA A 98 13.97 6.78 -7.06
CA ALA A 98 13.63 7.80 -8.07
C ALA A 98 13.04 7.16 -9.34
N MET A 99 13.54 5.99 -9.75
CA MET A 99 12.95 5.21 -10.84
C MET A 99 11.53 4.73 -10.51
N ALA A 100 11.32 4.16 -9.31
CA ALA A 100 10.02 3.67 -8.88
C ALA A 100 8.97 4.79 -8.77
N GLU A 101 9.37 5.98 -8.32
CA GLU A 101 8.53 7.18 -8.28
C GLU A 101 8.06 7.60 -9.67
N ARG A 102 8.95 7.55 -10.67
CA ARG A 102 8.61 7.83 -12.08
C ARG A 102 7.62 6.80 -12.63
N LEU A 103 7.84 5.51 -12.37
CA LEU A 103 6.96 4.44 -12.83
C LEU A 103 5.59 4.45 -12.16
N THR A 104 5.53 4.89 -10.90
CA THR A 104 4.29 4.95 -10.11
C THR A 104 3.55 6.28 -10.29
N GLY A 105 4.20 7.30 -10.87
CA GLY A 105 3.56 8.56 -11.26
C GLY A 105 3.51 9.63 -10.17
N GLY A 106 4.50 9.70 -9.27
CA GLY A 106 4.72 10.84 -8.37
C GLY A 106 3.71 11.02 -7.23
N GLY A 107 4.16 10.71 -6.00
CA GLY A 107 3.56 11.24 -4.77
C GLY A 107 3.80 10.34 -3.55
N PRO A 108 4.15 10.89 -2.37
CA PRO A 108 3.84 10.20 -1.12
C PRO A 108 2.34 9.95 -1.13
N ARG A 109 1.94 8.71 -0.88
CA ARG A 109 0.54 8.42 -0.56
C ARG A 109 0.28 9.08 0.79
N ASP A 110 -0.15 10.33 0.76
CA ASP A 110 -1.00 10.84 1.81
C ASP A 110 -2.13 9.84 1.99
N SER A 111 -2.29 9.46 3.24
CA SER A 111 -3.41 8.68 3.70
C SER A 111 -4.69 9.38 3.27
N GLU A 112 -5.47 8.80 2.38
CA GLU A 112 -6.93 8.81 2.51
C GLU A 112 -7.55 7.80 1.53
N PRO A 113 -8.46 6.92 1.98
CA PRO A 113 -9.32 6.20 1.07
C PRO A 113 -10.17 7.23 0.32
N GLU A 114 -10.11 7.24 -1.01
CA GLU A 114 -11.06 7.97 -1.85
C GLU A 114 -12.45 7.37 -1.64
N ASP A 115 -13.12 8.00 -0.68
CA ASP A 115 -14.53 7.95 -0.40
C ASP A 115 -15.29 8.25 -1.69
N THR A 116 -15.96 7.23 -2.21
CA THR A 116 -16.73 7.23 -3.46
C THR A 116 -18.07 7.94 -3.22
N VAL A 117 -18.02 9.17 -2.71
CA VAL A 117 -19.19 9.94 -2.34
C VAL A 117 -19.29 11.16 -3.26
N PRO A 118 -20.39 11.31 -4.02
CA PRO A 118 -20.64 12.47 -4.87
C PRO A 118 -20.47 13.80 -4.11
N PRO A 119 -19.98 14.87 -4.77
CA PRO A 119 -19.60 16.14 -4.11
C PRO A 119 -20.76 16.86 -3.41
N GLU A 120 -22.00 16.47 -3.68
CA GLU A 120 -23.22 16.98 -3.02
C GLU A 120 -23.31 16.53 -1.56
N TYR A 121 -23.09 15.24 -1.25
CA TYR A 121 -23.14 14.71 0.11
C TYR A 121 -21.98 15.17 1.02
N ARG A 122 -20.84 15.57 0.44
CA ARG A 122 -19.68 16.06 1.19
C ARG A 122 -19.94 17.44 1.82
N ARG A 123 -20.79 18.28 1.20
CA ARG A 123 -21.13 19.60 1.75
C ARG A 123 -22.10 19.46 2.91
N GLU A 124 -23.18 18.70 2.73
CA GLU A 124 -24.18 18.46 3.77
C GLU A 124 -23.57 17.81 5.01
N SER A 125 -22.73 16.78 4.84
CA SER A 125 -22.07 16.11 5.97
C SER A 125 -21.16 17.04 6.80
N ARG A 126 -20.48 18.00 6.16
CA ARG A 126 -19.63 18.98 6.85
C ARG A 126 -20.47 19.99 7.64
N ASP A 127 -21.63 20.35 7.11
CA ASP A 127 -22.56 21.25 7.79
C ASP A 127 -23.25 20.55 8.98
N THR A 128 -23.59 19.26 8.86
CA THR A 128 -24.11 18.44 9.97
C THR A 128 -23.11 18.32 11.12
N VAL A 129 -21.83 18.04 10.81
CA VAL A 129 -20.77 17.93 11.82
C VAL A 129 -20.53 19.27 12.52
N ALA A 130 -20.45 20.36 11.77
CA ALA A 130 -20.27 21.70 12.34
C ALA A 130 -21.43 22.10 13.27
N GLU A 131 -22.67 21.72 12.94
CA GLU A 131 -23.83 22.00 13.77
C GLU A 131 -23.86 21.14 15.06
N LEU A 132 -23.45 19.87 14.98
CA LEU A 132 -23.28 19.01 16.16
C LEU A 132 -22.19 19.53 17.11
N GLU A 133 -21.07 20.01 16.57
CA GLU A 133 -20.00 20.64 17.36
C GLU A 133 -20.48 21.92 18.05
N ARG A 134 -21.29 22.73 17.37
CA ARG A 134 -21.91 23.94 17.96
C ARG A 134 -22.86 23.57 19.10
N LEU A 135 -23.71 22.56 18.93
CA LEU A 135 -24.62 22.08 19.97
C LEU A 135 -23.85 21.53 21.18
N ALA A 136 -22.76 20.78 20.94
CA ALA A 136 -21.91 20.25 22.00
C ALA A 136 -21.22 21.38 22.79
N ALA A 137 -20.75 22.43 22.10
CA ALA A 137 -20.17 23.60 22.75
C ALA A 137 -21.19 24.34 23.65
N LEU A 138 -22.43 24.49 23.19
CA LEU A 138 -23.50 25.11 23.99
C LEU A 138 -23.89 24.29 25.22
N HIS A 139 -23.91 22.96 25.09
CA HIS A 139 -24.14 22.04 26.20
C HIS A 139 -23.01 22.09 27.24
N MET A 140 -21.74 22.07 26.79
CA MET A 140 -20.57 22.17 27.69
C MET A 140 -20.51 23.49 28.47
N VAL A 141 -20.99 24.59 27.88
CA VAL A 141 -21.09 25.90 28.56
C VAL A 141 -22.34 25.99 29.45
N GLY A 142 -23.18 24.95 29.49
CA GLY A 142 -24.39 24.87 30.30
C GLY A 142 -25.55 25.73 29.77
N SER A 143 -25.45 26.18 28.52
CA SER A 143 -26.51 26.96 27.85
C SER A 143 -27.64 26.07 27.31
N LEU A 144 -27.41 24.76 27.20
CA LEU A 144 -28.42 23.74 26.90
C LEU A 144 -28.40 22.67 27.99
N THR A 145 -29.57 22.21 28.40
CA THR A 145 -29.70 21.03 29.27
C THR A 145 -29.49 19.74 28.46
N ASP A 146 -29.16 18.64 29.15
CA ASP A 146 -28.95 17.32 28.52
C ASP A 146 -30.14 16.89 27.65
N ALA A 147 -31.36 17.17 28.11
CA ALA A 147 -32.59 16.83 27.39
C ALA A 147 -32.76 17.65 26.09
N GLU A 148 -32.38 18.94 26.12
CA GLU A 148 -32.45 19.83 24.97
C GLU A 148 -31.36 19.51 23.94
N PHE A 149 -30.17 19.15 24.41
CA PHE A 149 -29.07 18.71 23.57
C PHE A 149 -29.43 17.42 22.80
N GLU A 150 -29.98 16.42 23.48
CA GLU A 150 -30.40 15.15 22.83
C GLU A 150 -31.54 15.37 21.82
N ALA A 151 -32.48 16.27 22.11
CA ALA A 151 -33.55 16.63 21.16
C ALA A 151 -33.00 17.35 19.91
N ALA A 152 -32.06 18.28 20.09
CA ALA A 152 -31.43 19.01 18.99
C ALA A 152 -30.53 18.10 18.14
N LYS A 153 -29.75 17.21 18.78
CA LYS A 153 -28.91 16.22 18.12
C LYS A 153 -29.72 15.27 17.24
N ARG A 154 -30.87 14.78 17.73
CA ARG A 154 -31.77 13.96 16.91
C ARG A 154 -32.27 14.72 15.69
N ARG A 155 -32.65 15.98 15.85
CA ARG A 155 -33.13 16.81 14.73
C ARG A 155 -32.07 17.00 13.63
N VAL A 156 -30.80 17.15 14.03
CA VAL A 156 -29.67 17.29 13.08
C VAL A 156 -29.35 15.97 12.36
N LEU A 157 -29.60 14.83 13.02
CA LEU A 157 -29.37 13.50 12.44
C LEU A 157 -30.56 12.95 11.64
N ASP A 158 -31.73 13.57 11.73
CA ASP A 158 -33.00 13.17 11.08
C ASP A 158 -33.40 14.13 9.93
N LEU A 159 -32.44 14.93 9.46
CA LEU A 159 -32.58 15.74 8.25
C LEU A 159 -32.20 14.86 7.04
N ASP A 160 -33.23 14.36 6.35
CA ASP A 160 -33.20 13.75 5.00
C ASP A 160 -33.12 14.84 3.92
#